data_AF-A0A6P0Z4N4-F1
#
_entry.id   AF-A0A6P0Z4N4-F1
#
_cell.length_a   1.000
_cell.length_b   1.000
_cell.length_c   1.000
_cell.angle_alpha   90.00
_cell.angle_beta   90.00
_cell.angle_gamma   90.00
#
_symmetry.space_group_name_H-M   'P 1'
#
loop_
_entity.id
_entity.type
_entity.pdbx_description
1 polymer ?
#
loop_
_entity_poly.entity_id
_entity_poly.type
_entity_poly.pdbx_seq_one_letter_code
_entity_poly.pdbx_strand_id
1 'polypeptide(L)'
;MHSPKFSEPVNQGGDIDEFAFTFKVNIRIGAIALIIAGALTGIYSQLNDKQREVANFGTTALGVCIAGASAVHAYRGLIRSAKVQEREIRASREEIAASRQERISERENEAKIRILDRTIDYISRWNHPDFSSSRATMKKALLESNKQNSKLATYLDQHPDQAQDVVSVLNFLEELSFLTHEGDLDKEKLATFYRGIFDMVYSEFFQFIQSRREEKNREKLYEHFEKLHQEWQVNGR
;
A
#
# COMPACT_ATOMS: atom_id res chain seq x y z
N MET A 1 10.33 -15.12 37.45
CA MET A 1 10.05 -14.02 38.39
C MET A 1 11.04 -12.89 38.12
N HIS A 2 10.63 -11.88 37.35
CA HIS A 2 11.10 -10.51 37.43
C HIS A 2 10.23 -9.68 36.48
N SER A 3 9.25 -9.00 37.07
CA SER A 3 8.33 -8.10 36.38
C SER A 3 9.09 -6.83 35.96
N PRO A 4 8.96 -6.37 34.70
CA PRO A 4 9.42 -5.04 34.33
C PRO A 4 8.43 -4.00 34.87
N LYS A 5 9.00 -3.01 35.58
CA LYS A 5 8.30 -1.87 36.17
C LYS A 5 7.69 -1.00 35.06
N PHE A 6 6.40 -0.71 35.20
CA PHE A 6 5.72 0.38 34.53
C PHE A 6 6.39 1.70 34.93
N SER A 7 6.94 2.42 33.95
CA SER A 7 7.30 3.83 34.08
C SER A 7 6.11 4.69 33.63
N GLU A 8 5.71 5.61 34.51
CA GLU A 8 4.61 6.55 34.35
C GLU A 8 4.78 7.49 33.15
N PRO A 9 3.67 8.00 32.57
CA PRO A 9 3.71 8.94 31.47
C PRO A 9 4.22 10.31 31.92
N VAL A 10 5.30 10.76 31.29
CA VAL A 10 5.87 12.09 31.45
C VAL A 10 4.90 13.12 30.83
N ASN A 11 4.29 13.89 31.72
CA ASN A 11 3.98 15.31 31.64
C ASN A 11 3.52 15.84 30.27
N GLN A 12 2.20 15.95 30.10
CA GLN A 12 1.57 16.83 29.12
C GLN A 12 1.80 18.29 29.53
N GLY A 13 2.97 18.84 29.18
CA GLY A 13 3.16 20.27 29.07
C GLY A 13 2.50 20.71 27.76
N GLY A 14 1.28 21.27 27.85
CA GLY A 14 0.69 21.97 26.74
C GLY A 14 1.59 23.16 26.39
N ASP A 15 2.25 23.08 25.24
CA ASP A 15 2.73 24.27 24.53
C ASP A 15 1.48 25.06 24.15
N ILE A 16 1.09 25.96 25.05
CA ILE A 16 0.31 27.12 24.68
C ILE A 16 1.30 27.93 23.85
N ASP A 17 1.23 27.77 22.53
CA ASP A 17 1.85 28.71 21.61
C ASP A 17 1.43 30.11 22.07
N GLU A 18 2.35 30.80 22.75
CA GLU A 18 2.25 32.23 22.97
C GLU A 18 2.11 32.84 21.58
N PHE A 19 0.86 33.16 21.23
CA PHE A 19 0.53 34.02 20.10
C PHE A 19 1.16 35.39 20.39
N ALA A 20 2.46 35.50 20.14
CA ALA A 20 3.22 36.72 20.18
C ALA A 20 2.72 37.60 19.04
N PHE A 21 1.67 38.36 19.31
CA PHE A 21 1.19 39.41 18.42
C PHE A 21 2.20 40.57 18.45
N THR A 22 3.31 40.43 17.73
CA THR A 22 4.24 41.55 17.52
C THR A 22 3.60 42.58 16.60
N PHE A 23 2.95 43.58 17.20
CA PHE A 23 2.54 44.80 16.52
C PHE A 23 3.81 45.60 16.15
N LYS A 24 4.32 45.41 14.93
CA LYS A 24 5.31 46.35 14.36
C LYS A 24 4.59 47.65 14.01
N VAL A 25 4.37 48.50 15.00
CA VAL A 25 4.01 49.90 14.75
C VAL A 25 5.24 50.56 14.16
N ASN A 26 5.14 50.97 12.89
CA ASN A 26 6.20 51.69 12.19
C ASN A 26 6.56 52.92 13.04
N ILE A 27 7.81 53.02 13.53
CA ILE A 27 8.27 54.04 14.50
C ILE A 27 7.91 55.48 14.07
N ARG A 28 7.84 55.70 12.74
CA ARG A 28 7.41 56.96 12.13
C ARG A 28 5.97 57.35 12.47
N ILE A 29 5.04 56.40 12.55
CA ILE A 29 3.63 56.65 12.89
C ILE A 29 3.50 56.99 14.37
N GLY A 30 4.25 56.31 15.24
CA GLY A 30 4.30 56.62 16.68
C GLY A 30 4.84 58.02 16.97
N ALA A 31 5.91 58.43 16.29
CA ALA A 31 6.47 59.77 16.41
C ALA A 31 5.50 60.87 15.92
N ILE A 32 4.82 60.65 14.79
CA ILE A 32 3.82 61.58 14.26
C ILE A 32 2.62 61.70 15.21
N ALA A 33 2.12 60.60 15.77
CA ALA A 33 1.03 60.62 16.74
C ALA A 33 1.40 61.40 18.01
N LEU A 34 2.64 61.28 18.49
CA LEU A 34 3.14 61.97 19.67
C LEU A 34 3.30 63.48 19.43
N ILE A 35 3.75 63.88 18.24
CA ILE A 35 3.82 65.30 17.82
C ILE A 35 2.41 65.90 17.70
N ILE A 36 1.47 65.18 17.08
CA ILE A 36 0.08 65.63 16.94
C ILE A 36 -0.60 65.71 18.30
N ALA A 37 -0.39 64.73 19.18
CA ALA A 37 -0.91 64.75 20.55
C ALA A 37 -0.35 65.94 21.33
N GLY A 38 0.97 66.18 21.29
CA GLY A 38 1.61 67.32 21.95
C GLY A 38 1.10 68.67 21.44
N ALA A 39 0.93 68.82 20.13
CA ALA A 39 0.35 70.03 19.53
C ALA A 39 -1.12 70.24 19.94
N LEU A 40 -1.92 69.17 19.95
CA LEU A 40 -3.31 69.22 20.40
C LEU A 40 -3.42 69.55 21.89
N THR A 41 -2.56 69.02 22.75
CA THR A 41 -2.51 69.36 24.18
C THR A 41 -2.16 70.83 24.40
N GLY A 42 -1.23 71.37 23.60
CA GLY A 42 -0.89 72.80 23.61
C GLY A 42 -2.09 73.68 23.24
N ILE A 43 -2.81 73.35 22.17
CA ILE A 43 -4.02 74.06 21.74
C ILE A 43 -5.14 73.93 22.78
N TYR A 44 -5.29 72.76 23.40
CA TYR A 44 -6.30 72.47 24.42
C TYR A 44 -6.15 73.36 25.67
N SER A 45 -4.91 73.72 26.03
CA SER A 45 -4.63 74.58 27.18
C SER A 45 -5.15 76.01 27.02
N GLN A 46 -5.35 76.49 25.79
CA GLN A 46 -5.78 77.87 25.48
C GLN A 46 -7.28 78.00 25.19
N LEU A 47 -8.07 76.92 25.25
CA LEU A 47 -9.51 76.92 24.96
C LEU A 47 -10.36 77.18 26.22
N ASN A 48 -11.49 77.87 26.05
CA ASN A 48 -12.51 78.09 27.09
C ASN A 48 -13.31 76.80 27.39
N ASP A 49 -13.97 76.74 28.56
CA ASP A 49 -14.61 75.51 29.08
C ASP A 49 -15.62 74.86 28.10
N LYS A 50 -16.44 75.63 27.40
CA LYS A 50 -17.37 75.10 26.36
C LYS A 50 -16.66 74.50 25.14
N GLN A 51 -15.47 74.98 24.80
CA GLN A 51 -14.70 74.48 23.65
C GLN A 51 -13.90 73.22 24.02
N ARG A 52 -13.49 73.08 25.28
CA ARG A 52 -12.85 71.87 25.82
C ARG A 52 -13.78 70.66 25.81
N GLU A 53 -15.07 70.86 26.08
CA GLU A 53 -16.07 69.79 26.03
C GLU A 53 -16.27 69.24 24.60
N VAL A 54 -16.36 70.13 23.60
CA VAL A 54 -16.44 69.74 22.18
C VAL A 54 -15.15 69.06 21.70
N ALA A 55 -13.98 69.51 22.17
CA ALA A 55 -12.70 68.87 21.88
C ALA A 55 -12.58 67.48 22.54
N ASN A 56 -13.09 67.30 23.75
CA ASN A 56 -13.16 65.98 24.42
C ASN A 56 -14.10 65.02 23.69
N PHE A 57 -15.25 65.51 23.22
CA PHE A 57 -16.16 64.72 22.40
C PHE A 57 -15.50 64.33 21.07
N GLY A 58 -14.85 65.28 20.39
CA GLY A 58 -14.14 65.04 19.12
C GLY A 58 -12.98 64.06 19.25
N THR A 59 -12.18 64.14 20.32
CA THR A 59 -11.08 63.20 20.59
C THR A 59 -11.58 61.81 20.98
N THR A 60 -12.66 61.71 21.75
CA THR A 60 -13.31 60.43 22.07
C THR A 60 -13.92 59.79 20.83
N ALA A 61 -14.62 60.57 19.99
CA ALA A 61 -15.18 60.11 18.72
C ALA A 61 -14.07 59.65 17.75
N LEU A 62 -12.96 60.38 17.65
CA LEU A 62 -11.78 59.97 16.88
C LEU A 62 -11.13 58.71 17.47
N GLY A 63 -11.05 58.59 18.78
CA GLY A 63 -10.56 57.39 19.47
C GLY A 63 -11.40 56.15 19.16
N VAL A 64 -12.73 56.29 19.18
CA VAL A 64 -13.67 55.22 18.79
C VAL A 64 -13.55 54.89 17.31
N CYS A 65 -13.40 55.88 16.43
CA CYS A 65 -13.17 55.67 14.99
C CYS A 65 -11.83 54.99 14.70
N ILE A 66 -10.75 55.36 15.40
CA ILE A 66 -9.43 54.74 15.27
C ILE A 66 -9.45 53.32 15.84
N ALA A 67 -10.12 53.09 16.96
CA ALA A 67 -10.35 51.76 17.51
C ALA A 67 -11.19 50.88 16.56
N GLY A 68 -12.23 51.45 15.94
CA GLY A 68 -13.05 50.80 14.92
C GLY A 68 -12.24 50.45 13.66
N ALA A 69 -11.44 51.38 13.14
CA ALA A 69 -10.54 51.14 12.01
C ALA A 69 -9.50 50.05 12.33
N SER A 70 -8.92 50.08 13.53
CA SER A 70 -7.95 49.08 14.01
C SER A 70 -8.60 47.70 14.17
N ALA A 71 -9.82 47.63 14.71
CA ALA A 71 -10.60 46.41 14.83
C ALA A 71 -10.95 45.82 13.44
N VAL A 72 -11.31 46.66 12.47
CA VAL A 72 -11.54 46.23 11.08
C VAL A 72 -10.26 45.71 10.43
N HIS A 73 -9.11 46.34 10.68
CA HIS A 73 -7.82 45.86 10.17
C HIS A 73 -7.40 44.53 10.82
N ALA A 74 -7.57 44.39 12.13
CA ALA A 74 -7.31 43.14 12.86
C ALA A 74 -8.25 42.02 12.38
N TYR A 75 -9.54 42.29 12.21
CA TYR A 75 -10.53 41.35 11.69
C TYR A 75 -10.21 40.90 10.25
N ARG A 76 -9.81 41.84 9.36
CA ARG A 76 -9.33 41.50 8.02
C ARG A 76 -8.04 40.67 8.05
N GLY A 77 -7.16 40.93 9.02
CA GLY A 77 -5.97 40.12 9.28
C GLY A 77 -6.32 38.67 9.63
N LEU A 78 -7.25 38.49 10.57
CA LEU A 78 -7.75 37.17 11.01
C LEU A 78 -8.44 36.40 9.87
N ILE A 79 -9.24 37.07 9.03
CA ILE A 79 -9.84 36.43 7.85
C ILE A 79 -8.77 35.99 6.85
N ARG A 80 -7.72 36.80 6.65
CA ARG A 80 -6.62 36.43 5.76
C ARG A 80 -5.83 35.24 6.32
N SER A 81 -5.50 35.23 7.60
CA SER A 81 -4.79 34.10 8.22
C SER A 81 -5.62 32.82 8.20
N ALA A 82 -6.92 32.89 8.46
CA ALA A 82 -7.82 31.74 8.34
C ALA A 82 -7.85 31.17 6.91
N LYS A 83 -7.93 32.04 5.88
CA LYS A 83 -7.88 31.60 4.47
C LYS A 83 -6.53 31.01 4.05
N VAL A 84 -5.43 31.51 4.61
CA VAL A 84 -4.09 30.94 4.37
C VAL A 84 -4.01 29.56 5.01
N GLN A 85 -4.43 29.43 6.26
CA GLN A 85 -4.44 28.15 6.98
C GLN A 85 -5.33 27.11 6.29
N GLU A 86 -6.51 27.49 5.77
CA GLU A 86 -7.37 26.60 4.99
C GLU A 86 -6.68 26.10 3.70
N ARG A 87 -5.91 26.94 3.03
CA ARG A 87 -5.15 26.55 1.83
C ARG A 87 -4.01 25.61 2.18
N GLU A 88 -3.29 25.87 3.26
CA GLU A 88 -2.22 25.01 3.76
C GLU A 88 -2.76 23.64 4.18
N ILE A 89 -3.90 23.61 4.90
CA ILE A 89 -4.57 22.37 5.27
C ILE A 89 -5.03 21.60 4.02
N ARG A 90 -5.57 22.30 3.01
CA ARG A 90 -5.98 21.65 1.76
C ARG A 90 -4.79 21.07 1.00
N ALA A 91 -3.71 21.84 0.83
CA ALA A 91 -2.49 21.40 0.17
C ALA A 91 -1.86 20.19 0.90
N SER A 92 -1.80 20.24 2.24
CA SER A 92 -1.30 19.13 3.05
C SER A 92 -2.17 17.87 2.89
N ARG A 93 -3.50 18.00 2.83
CA ARG A 93 -4.39 16.85 2.59
C ARG A 93 -4.19 16.24 1.20
N GLU A 94 -4.00 17.07 0.18
CA GLU A 94 -3.74 16.63 -1.19
C GLU A 94 -2.38 15.90 -1.29
N GLU A 95 -1.35 16.42 -0.62
CA GLU A 95 -0.03 15.80 -0.55
C GLU A 95 -0.07 14.44 0.17
N ILE A 96 -0.78 14.36 1.31
CA ILE A 96 -0.98 13.09 2.03
C ILE A 96 -1.74 12.08 1.16
N ALA A 97 -2.76 12.53 0.42
CA ALA A 97 -3.51 11.66 -0.48
C ALA A 97 -2.65 11.15 -1.64
N ALA A 98 -1.85 12.02 -2.26
CA ALA A 98 -0.92 11.65 -3.33
C ALA A 98 0.14 10.66 -2.85
N SER A 99 0.78 10.93 -1.70
CA SER A 99 1.78 10.02 -1.11
C SER A 99 1.18 8.67 -0.72
N ARG A 100 -0.07 8.66 -0.23
CA ARG A 100 -0.78 7.39 0.05
C ARG A 100 -1.02 6.61 -1.24
N GLN A 101 -1.44 7.27 -2.31
CA GLN A 101 -1.68 6.62 -3.59
C GLN A 101 -0.40 6.06 -4.20
N GLU A 102 0.71 6.80 -4.10
CA GLU A 102 2.04 6.36 -4.52
C GLU A 102 2.46 5.09 -3.77
N ARG A 103 2.36 5.07 -2.44
CA ARG A 103 2.68 3.88 -1.62
C ARG A 103 1.80 2.66 -1.95
N ILE A 104 0.54 2.87 -2.31
CA ILE A 104 -0.35 1.78 -2.73
C ILE A 104 0.14 1.21 -4.07
N SER A 105 0.43 2.09 -5.04
CA SER A 105 0.97 1.71 -6.35
C SER A 105 2.31 0.97 -6.23
N GLU A 106 3.21 1.44 -5.38
CA GLU A 106 4.49 0.76 -5.09
C GLU A 106 4.27 -0.65 -4.55
N ARG A 107 3.39 -0.82 -3.56
CA ARG A 107 3.07 -2.15 -2.98
C ARG A 107 2.45 -3.09 -4.01
N GLU A 108 1.59 -2.59 -4.87
CA GLU A 108 1.01 -3.37 -5.97
C GLU A 108 2.08 -3.80 -6.97
N ASN A 109 3.01 -2.92 -7.33
CA ASN A 109 4.12 -3.23 -8.22
C ASN A 109 5.08 -4.24 -7.60
N GLU A 110 5.44 -4.09 -6.33
CA GLU A 110 6.26 -5.05 -5.60
C GLU A 110 5.57 -6.43 -5.52
N ALA A 111 4.25 -6.47 -5.31
CA ALA A 111 3.51 -7.73 -5.30
C ALA A 111 3.56 -8.42 -6.67
N LYS A 112 3.39 -7.68 -7.77
CA LYS A 112 3.51 -8.20 -9.14
C LYS A 112 4.92 -8.73 -9.42
N ILE A 113 5.96 -8.00 -9.01
CA ILE A 113 7.36 -8.44 -9.18
C ILE A 113 7.59 -9.74 -8.40
N ARG A 114 7.14 -9.85 -7.15
CA ARG A 114 7.29 -11.08 -6.35
C ARG A 114 6.60 -12.28 -7.01
N ILE A 115 5.38 -12.11 -7.52
CA ILE A 115 4.65 -13.17 -8.22
C ILE A 115 5.42 -13.60 -9.48
N LEU A 116 5.94 -12.63 -10.24
CA LEU A 116 6.74 -12.90 -11.44
C LEU A 116 8.04 -13.66 -11.12
N ASP A 117 8.78 -13.23 -10.10
CA ASP A 117 10.03 -13.86 -9.68
C ASP A 117 9.79 -15.31 -9.26
N ARG A 118 8.74 -15.57 -8.46
CA ARG A 118 8.33 -16.93 -8.08
C ARG A 118 7.95 -17.76 -9.29
N THR A 119 7.24 -17.17 -10.25
CA THR A 119 6.85 -17.86 -11.49
C THR A 119 8.08 -18.30 -12.29
N ILE A 120 9.07 -17.41 -12.42
CA ILE A 120 10.35 -17.70 -13.09
C ILE A 120 11.13 -18.77 -12.33
N ASP A 121 11.11 -18.75 -10.99
CA ASP A 121 11.74 -19.78 -10.18
C ASP A 121 11.13 -21.16 -10.43
N TYR A 122 9.79 -21.29 -10.47
CA TYR A 122 9.16 -22.58 -10.79
C TYR A 122 9.51 -23.07 -12.20
N ILE A 123 9.54 -22.18 -13.20
CA ILE A 123 10.00 -22.52 -14.56
C ILE A 123 11.46 -23.00 -14.52
N SER A 124 12.31 -22.36 -13.72
CA SER A 124 13.71 -22.72 -13.57
C SER A 124 13.89 -24.06 -12.86
N ARG A 125 13.11 -24.33 -11.79
CA ARG A 125 13.09 -25.60 -11.05
C ARG A 125 12.74 -26.77 -11.96
N TRP A 126 11.74 -26.63 -12.83
CA TRP A 126 11.42 -27.67 -13.80
C TRP A 126 12.56 -27.96 -14.76
N ASN A 127 13.41 -26.99 -15.07
CA ASN A 127 14.56 -27.17 -15.95
C ASN A 127 15.84 -27.56 -15.19
N HIS A 128 15.80 -27.60 -13.85
CA HIS A 128 16.97 -27.89 -13.02
C HIS A 128 17.53 -29.30 -13.30
N PRO A 129 18.86 -29.48 -13.28
CA PRO A 129 19.50 -30.79 -13.47
C PRO A 129 18.99 -31.87 -12.51
N ASP A 130 18.68 -31.51 -11.27
CA ASP A 130 18.18 -32.47 -10.26
C ASP A 130 16.84 -33.09 -10.67
N PHE A 131 16.04 -32.37 -11.46
CA PHE A 131 14.75 -32.86 -11.94
C PHE A 131 14.87 -33.60 -13.28
N SER A 132 16.05 -33.59 -13.90
CA SER A 132 16.28 -34.18 -15.23
C SER A 132 16.13 -35.71 -15.22
N SER A 133 16.58 -36.36 -14.14
CA SER A 133 16.44 -37.80 -13.95
C SER A 133 14.98 -38.20 -13.90
N SER A 134 14.17 -37.57 -13.04
CA SER A 134 12.75 -37.91 -12.92
C SER A 134 11.97 -37.62 -14.21
N ARG A 135 12.30 -36.55 -14.96
CA ARG A 135 11.71 -36.32 -16.30
C ARG A 135 12.10 -37.41 -17.30
N ALA A 136 13.36 -37.83 -17.30
CA ALA A 136 13.84 -38.91 -18.16
C ALA A 136 13.21 -40.26 -17.80
N THR A 137 13.08 -40.56 -16.51
CA THR A 137 12.39 -41.76 -16.00
C THR A 137 10.93 -41.77 -16.40
N MET A 138 10.21 -40.65 -16.23
CA MET A 138 8.82 -40.52 -16.65
C MET A 138 8.65 -40.79 -18.15
N LYS A 139 9.51 -40.19 -18.99
CA LYS A 139 9.50 -40.43 -20.44
C LYS A 139 9.84 -41.89 -20.78
N LYS A 140 10.80 -42.50 -20.08
CA LYS A 140 11.18 -43.90 -20.26
C LYS A 140 10.02 -44.83 -19.90
N ALA A 141 9.36 -44.61 -18.76
CA ALA A 141 8.23 -45.41 -18.33
C ALA A 141 7.11 -45.40 -19.38
N LEU A 142 6.79 -44.24 -19.94
CA LEU A 142 5.82 -44.11 -21.02
C LEU A 142 6.21 -44.89 -22.28
N LEU A 143 7.48 -44.81 -22.69
CA LEU A 143 7.97 -45.52 -23.87
C LEU A 143 7.95 -47.04 -23.67
N GLU A 144 8.41 -47.52 -22.51
CA GLU A 144 8.48 -48.95 -22.21
C GLU A 144 7.10 -49.56 -21.98
N SER A 145 6.17 -48.84 -21.32
CA SER A 145 4.78 -49.32 -21.16
C SER A 145 4.11 -49.52 -22.51
N ASN A 146 4.32 -48.58 -23.43
CA ASN A 146 3.79 -48.65 -24.80
C ASN A 146 4.41 -49.79 -25.61
N LYS A 147 5.74 -50.00 -25.53
CA LYS A 147 6.41 -51.14 -26.19
C LYS A 147 5.88 -52.50 -25.71
N GLN A 148 5.55 -52.59 -24.42
CA GLN A 148 5.02 -53.80 -23.81
C GLN A 148 3.51 -53.99 -24.04
N ASN A 149 2.84 -53.06 -24.72
CA ASN A 149 1.37 -52.99 -24.83
C ASN A 149 0.69 -53.12 -23.45
N SER A 150 1.33 -52.59 -22.42
CA SER A 150 0.87 -52.64 -21.04
C SER A 150 0.28 -51.29 -20.64
N LYS A 151 -0.70 -51.29 -19.74
CA LYS A 151 -1.17 -50.04 -19.14
C LYS A 151 -0.04 -49.45 -18.31
N LEU A 152 0.20 -48.14 -18.44
CA LEU A 152 1.27 -47.44 -17.73
C LEU A 152 1.23 -47.66 -16.21
N ALA A 153 0.02 -47.66 -15.62
CA ALA A 153 -0.16 -47.96 -14.19
C ALA A 153 0.43 -49.33 -13.82
N THR A 154 0.09 -50.38 -14.57
CA THR A 154 0.60 -51.75 -14.35
C THR A 154 2.11 -51.84 -14.53
N TYR A 155 2.67 -51.11 -15.51
CA TYR A 155 4.11 -51.05 -15.69
C TYR A 155 4.80 -50.41 -14.47
N LEU A 156 4.26 -49.30 -13.95
CA LEU A 156 4.82 -48.60 -12.79
C LEU A 156 4.70 -49.43 -11.49
N ASP A 157 3.65 -50.24 -11.35
CA ASP A 157 3.52 -51.17 -10.22
C ASP A 157 4.66 -52.22 -10.20
N GLN A 158 5.16 -52.60 -11.38
CA GLN A 158 6.29 -53.53 -11.53
C GLN A 158 7.66 -52.85 -11.39
N HIS A 159 7.72 -51.51 -11.46
CA HIS A 159 8.95 -50.72 -11.43
C HIS A 159 8.83 -49.60 -10.37
N PRO A 160 8.87 -49.96 -9.07
CA PRO A 160 8.58 -49.02 -7.99
C PRO A 160 9.56 -47.85 -7.87
N ASP A 161 10.81 -48.04 -8.31
CA ASP A 161 11.82 -46.99 -8.44
C ASP A 161 11.36 -45.91 -9.44
N GLN A 162 10.86 -46.34 -10.61
CA GLN A 162 10.35 -45.43 -11.63
C GLN A 162 9.04 -44.78 -11.21
N ALA A 163 8.17 -45.51 -10.49
CA ALA A 163 6.96 -44.96 -9.91
C ALA A 163 7.25 -43.82 -8.94
N GLN A 164 8.32 -43.93 -8.14
CA GLN A 164 8.70 -42.87 -7.20
C GLN A 164 9.17 -41.58 -7.91
N ASP A 165 9.90 -41.72 -9.02
CA ASP A 165 10.27 -40.58 -9.88
C ASP A 165 9.04 -39.89 -10.48
N VAL A 166 8.11 -40.69 -11.03
CA VAL A 166 6.84 -40.17 -11.57
C VAL A 166 6.04 -39.43 -10.49
N VAL A 167 6.01 -39.96 -9.27
CA VAL A 167 5.33 -39.32 -8.13
C VAL A 167 5.98 -37.99 -7.77
N SER A 168 7.30 -37.90 -7.86
CA SER A 168 8.02 -36.64 -7.64
C SER A 168 7.62 -35.59 -8.69
N VAL A 169 7.42 -36.01 -9.94
CA VAL A 169 6.88 -35.15 -11.00
C VAL A 169 5.45 -34.70 -10.70
N LEU A 170 4.56 -35.61 -10.35
CA LEU A 170 3.17 -35.29 -10.03
C LEU A 170 3.04 -34.37 -8.81
N ASN A 171 3.85 -34.60 -7.77
CA ASN A 171 3.89 -33.73 -6.59
C ASN A 171 4.33 -32.31 -6.95
N PHE A 172 5.32 -32.16 -7.82
CA PHE A 172 5.74 -30.83 -8.30
C PHE A 172 4.62 -30.12 -9.07
N LEU A 173 3.92 -30.83 -9.95
CA LEU A 173 2.81 -30.25 -10.71
C LEU A 173 1.62 -29.89 -9.81
N GLU A 174 1.32 -30.70 -8.80
CA GLU A 174 0.30 -30.40 -7.79
C GLU A 174 0.66 -29.16 -6.95
N GLU A 175 1.92 -29.05 -6.50
CA GLU A 175 2.41 -27.88 -5.77
C GLU A 175 2.30 -26.61 -6.61
N LEU A 176 2.74 -26.67 -7.87
CA LEU A 176 2.61 -25.57 -8.83
C LEU A 176 1.14 -25.18 -9.03
N SER A 177 0.25 -26.16 -9.19
CA SER A 177 -1.17 -25.89 -9.35
C SER A 177 -1.80 -25.24 -8.13
N PHE A 178 -1.46 -25.73 -6.94
CA PHE A 178 -1.93 -25.16 -5.68
C PHE A 178 -1.54 -23.67 -5.58
N LEU A 179 -0.26 -23.34 -5.78
CA LEU A 179 0.22 -21.96 -5.70
C LEU A 179 -0.35 -21.05 -6.79
N THR A 180 -0.64 -21.62 -7.97
CA THR A 180 -1.33 -20.89 -9.04
C THR A 180 -2.75 -20.53 -8.64
N HIS A 181 -3.48 -21.43 -7.97
CA HIS A 181 -4.83 -21.15 -7.48
C HIS A 181 -4.85 -20.13 -6.35
N GLU A 182 -3.85 -20.12 -5.47
CA GLU A 182 -3.70 -19.12 -4.40
C GLU A 182 -3.28 -17.73 -4.92
N GLY A 183 -2.99 -17.59 -6.22
CA GLY A 183 -2.54 -16.33 -6.82
C GLY A 183 -1.10 -15.97 -6.49
N ASP A 184 -0.32 -16.92 -5.97
CA ASP A 184 1.11 -16.76 -5.67
C ASP A 184 1.98 -16.86 -6.93
N LEU A 185 1.42 -17.34 -8.04
CA LEU A 185 2.09 -17.49 -9.34
C LEU A 185 1.26 -16.86 -10.48
N ASP A 186 1.95 -16.36 -11.50
CA ASP A 186 1.33 -15.80 -12.71
C ASP A 186 0.83 -16.94 -13.60
N LYS A 187 -0.47 -17.20 -13.50
CA LYS A 187 -1.17 -18.27 -14.23
C LYS A 187 -0.99 -18.19 -15.74
N GLU A 188 -1.00 -16.99 -16.33
CA GLU A 188 -0.93 -16.82 -17.79
C GLU A 188 0.46 -17.18 -18.31
N LYS A 189 1.50 -16.71 -17.62
CA LYS A 189 2.89 -17.05 -17.95
C LYS A 189 3.17 -18.54 -17.76
N LEU A 190 2.67 -19.13 -16.67
CA LEU A 190 2.76 -20.56 -16.45
C LEU A 190 2.07 -21.35 -17.56
N ALA A 191 0.88 -20.94 -18.00
CA ALA A 191 0.16 -21.63 -19.07
C ALA A 191 0.95 -21.67 -20.38
N THR A 192 1.70 -20.60 -20.70
CA THR A 192 2.53 -20.54 -21.91
C THR A 192 3.64 -21.60 -21.89
N PHE A 193 4.16 -21.95 -20.71
CA PHE A 193 5.24 -22.92 -20.56
C PHE A 193 4.74 -24.34 -20.27
N TYR A 194 3.80 -24.48 -19.34
CA TYR A 194 3.42 -25.77 -18.75
C TYR A 194 2.22 -26.44 -19.39
N ARG A 195 1.42 -25.77 -20.22
CA ARG A 195 0.17 -26.35 -20.77
C ARG A 195 0.41 -27.70 -21.44
N GLY A 196 1.37 -27.78 -22.37
CA GLY A 196 1.67 -29.05 -23.04
C GLY A 196 2.20 -30.15 -22.11
N ILE A 197 2.87 -29.77 -21.01
CA ILE A 197 3.33 -30.71 -19.99
C ILE A 197 2.12 -31.24 -19.21
N PHE A 198 1.23 -30.36 -18.78
CA PHE A 198 0.00 -30.72 -18.07
C PHE A 198 -0.87 -31.65 -18.91
N ASP A 199 -1.07 -31.33 -20.18
CA ASP A 199 -1.88 -32.12 -21.11
C ASP A 199 -1.31 -33.54 -21.24
N MET A 200 -0.01 -33.66 -21.51
CA MET A 200 0.68 -34.94 -21.65
C MET A 200 0.67 -35.74 -20.34
N VAL A 201 1.01 -35.11 -19.21
CA VAL A 201 1.07 -35.83 -17.94
C VAL A 201 -0.33 -36.26 -17.51
N TYR A 202 -1.32 -35.40 -17.64
CA TYR A 202 -2.69 -35.75 -17.26
C TYR A 202 -3.23 -36.87 -18.16
N SER A 203 -3.07 -36.79 -19.49
CA SER A 203 -3.61 -37.81 -20.40
C SER A 203 -2.97 -39.18 -20.20
N GLU A 204 -1.64 -39.23 -20.07
CA GLU A 204 -0.91 -40.50 -20.01
C GLU A 204 -0.95 -41.12 -18.60
N PHE A 205 -0.94 -40.30 -17.55
CA PHE A 205 -0.87 -40.78 -16.16
C PHE A 205 -2.22 -40.78 -15.44
N PHE A 206 -3.33 -40.43 -16.10
CA PHE A 206 -4.66 -40.41 -15.48
C PHE A 206 -5.01 -41.71 -14.75
N GLN A 207 -4.82 -42.87 -15.40
CA GLN A 207 -5.14 -44.16 -14.78
C GLN A 207 -4.27 -44.44 -13.55
N PHE A 208 -2.99 -44.09 -13.60
CA PHE A 208 -2.09 -44.23 -12.46
C PHE A 208 -2.49 -43.33 -11.29
N ILE A 209 -2.92 -42.10 -11.58
CA ILE A 209 -3.47 -41.16 -10.58
C ILE A 209 -4.72 -41.74 -9.91
N GLN A 210 -5.67 -42.28 -10.68
CA GLN A 210 -6.90 -42.87 -10.14
C GLN A 210 -6.59 -44.08 -9.24
N SER A 211 -5.75 -45.01 -9.70
CA SER A 211 -5.34 -46.17 -8.90
C SER A 211 -4.68 -45.77 -7.58
N ARG A 212 -3.87 -44.71 -7.59
CA ARG A 212 -3.25 -44.14 -6.38
C ARG A 212 -4.25 -43.51 -5.41
N ARG A 213 -5.31 -42.84 -5.92
CA ARG A 213 -6.40 -42.28 -5.09
C ARG A 213 -7.14 -43.39 -4.36
N GLU A 214 -7.45 -44.47 -5.06
CA GLU A 214 -8.12 -45.66 -4.54
C GLU A 214 -7.25 -46.37 -3.49
N GLU A 215 -6.00 -46.70 -3.84
CA GLU A 215 -5.06 -47.43 -2.97
C GLU A 215 -4.81 -46.69 -1.64
N LYS A 216 -4.61 -45.37 -1.70
CA LYS A 216 -4.32 -44.55 -0.51
C LYS A 216 -5.57 -44.08 0.22
N ASN A 217 -6.76 -44.37 -0.30
CA ASN A 217 -8.03 -43.81 0.18
C ASN A 217 -7.97 -42.28 0.29
N ARG A 218 -7.45 -41.61 -0.76
CA ARG A 218 -7.27 -40.15 -0.84
C ARG A 218 -7.86 -39.62 -2.13
N GLU A 219 -9.16 -39.39 -2.14
CA GLU A 219 -9.90 -38.89 -3.32
C GLU A 219 -9.34 -37.56 -3.86
N LYS A 220 -8.88 -36.68 -2.97
CA LYS A 220 -8.33 -35.36 -3.32
C LYS A 220 -6.85 -35.36 -3.74
N LEU A 221 -6.24 -36.52 -3.91
CA LEU A 221 -4.83 -36.57 -4.33
C LEU A 221 -4.69 -36.01 -5.75
N TYR A 222 -3.86 -34.99 -5.92
CA TYR A 222 -3.67 -34.29 -7.19
C TYR A 222 -4.91 -33.53 -7.70
N GLU A 223 -5.75 -33.03 -6.79
CA GLU A 223 -6.98 -32.29 -7.14
C GLU A 223 -6.66 -30.95 -7.81
N HIS A 224 -5.64 -30.22 -7.36
CA HIS A 224 -5.28 -28.91 -7.94
C HIS A 224 -4.68 -29.07 -9.34
N PHE A 225 -3.87 -30.11 -9.54
CA PHE A 225 -3.34 -30.51 -10.84
C PHE A 225 -4.46 -30.73 -11.85
N GLU A 226 -5.47 -31.52 -11.47
CA GLU A 226 -6.63 -31.81 -12.31
C GLU A 226 -7.45 -30.55 -12.62
N LYS A 227 -7.74 -29.72 -11.61
CA LYS A 227 -8.48 -28.45 -11.80
C LYS A 227 -7.75 -27.51 -12.73
N LEU A 228 -6.45 -27.27 -12.51
CA LEU A 228 -5.69 -26.34 -13.35
C LEU A 228 -5.57 -26.84 -14.79
N HIS A 229 -5.40 -28.16 -15.00
CA HIS A 229 -5.45 -28.75 -16.33
C HIS A 229 -6.79 -28.48 -17.02
N GLN A 230 -7.91 -28.75 -16.34
CA GLN A 230 -9.25 -28.51 -16.89
C GLN A 230 -9.46 -27.02 -17.23
N GLU A 231 -9.04 -26.10 -16.36
CA GLU A 231 -9.12 -24.66 -16.61
C GLU A 231 -8.31 -24.23 -17.84
N TRP A 232 -7.11 -24.79 -18.05
CA TRP A 232 -6.30 -24.50 -19.22
C TRP A 232 -6.85 -25.10 -20.51
N GLN A 233 -7.58 -26.22 -20.44
CA GLN A 233 -8.28 -26.81 -21.57
C GLN A 233 -9.48 -25.95 -22.03
N VAL A 234 -10.21 -25.36 -21.09
CA VAL A 234 -11.36 -24.48 -21.39
C VAL A 234 -10.89 -23.15 -21.98
N ASN A 235 -9.85 -22.55 -21.40
CA ASN A 235 -9.36 -21.22 -21.80
C ASN A 235 -8.38 -21.25 -22.99
N GLY A 236 -8.08 -22.44 -23.52
CA GLY A 236 -7.17 -22.65 -24.65
C GLY A 236 -7.86 -22.80 -26.01
N ARG A 237 -9.19 -22.65 -26.08
CA ARG A 237 -10.00 -22.69 -27.31
C ARG A 237 -10.47 -21.30 -27.73
#